data_AF-E8T671-F1
#
_entry.id   AF-E8T671-F1
#
_cell.length_a   1.000
_cell.length_b   1.000
_cell.length_c   1.000
_cell.angle_alpha   90.00
_cell.angle_beta   90.00
_cell.angle_gamma   90.00
#
_symmetry.space_group_name_H-M   'P 1'
#
loop_
_entity.id
_entity.type
_entity.pdbx_description
1 polymer ?
#
loop_
_entity_poly.entity_id
_entity_poly.type
_entity_poly.pdbx_seq_one_letter_code
_entity_poly.pdbx_strand_id
1 'polypeptide(L)'
;MSCCNFGREDEEYLHSEAQRRFFEGLSRRFCHLGFQPKTVKAEYLERLNRLARALMGSEAELCPLKAASLLERSSSPLSKEVVYVLDLLVSLLEKLLLYRLNGPEGREPLEVELDTVMELFGYPFKSAELHSKLELALNGLLTALYNFTEEGDD
;
A
#
# COMPACT_ATOMS: atom_id res chain seq x y z
N MET A 1 45.17 9.68 18.08
CA MET A 1 43.73 9.64 18.36
C MET A 1 43.10 8.87 17.23
N SER A 2 42.83 7.58 17.45
CA SER A 2 42.33 6.65 16.44
C SER A 2 40.89 6.30 16.79
N CYS A 3 40.02 6.39 15.78
CA CYS A 3 38.82 5.59 15.49
C CYS A 3 37.74 6.47 14.87
N CYS A 4 37.09 6.16 13.76
CA CYS A 4 37.27 5.24 12.65
C CYS A 4 36.22 5.70 11.63
N ASN A 5 36.57 5.76 10.34
CA ASN A 5 35.60 5.92 9.27
C ASN A 5 34.68 4.68 9.22
N PHE A 6 33.37 4.89 9.23
CA PHE A 6 32.35 4.03 8.63
C PHE A 6 31.36 5.02 7.99
N GLY A 7 31.22 5.14 6.69
CA GLY A 7 31.28 4.08 5.69
C GLY A 7 29.96 3.31 5.68
N ARG A 8 28.89 3.99 5.25
CA ARG A 8 27.70 3.46 4.57
C ARG A 8 27.23 4.62 3.69
N GLU A 9 27.69 4.81 2.46
CA GLU A 9 27.57 3.91 1.32
C GLU A 9 26.24 3.14 1.37
N ASP A 10 25.32 3.63 0.56
CA ASP A 10 24.26 2.86 -0.10
C ASP A 10 23.13 2.30 0.76
N GLU A 11 22.42 3.19 1.47
CA GLU A 11 20.96 3.08 1.53
C GLU A 11 20.35 4.14 0.60
N GLU A 12 20.84 4.23 -0.65
CA GLU A 12 19.98 4.60 -1.77
C GLU A 12 18.91 3.51 -1.82
N TYR A 13 17.87 3.74 -1.02
CA TYR A 13 16.69 2.91 -0.86
C TYR A 13 16.35 2.29 -2.22
N LEU A 14 16.34 0.96 -2.29
CA LEU A 14 15.74 0.12 -3.35
C LEU A 14 14.30 0.50 -3.74
N HIS A 15 13.79 1.57 -3.14
CA HIS A 15 12.52 2.21 -3.34
C HIS A 15 12.58 3.37 -4.34
N SER A 16 13.70 4.03 -4.65
CA SER A 16 13.66 5.22 -5.53
C SER A 16 13.29 4.88 -6.98
N GLU A 17 13.90 3.85 -7.57
CA GLU A 17 13.54 3.38 -8.92
C GLU A 17 12.19 2.67 -8.95
N ALA A 18 11.89 1.83 -7.95
CA ALA A 18 10.63 1.10 -7.89
C ALA A 18 9.44 2.05 -7.64
N GLN A 19 9.59 3.06 -6.78
CA GLN A 19 8.63 4.15 -6.60
C GLN A 19 8.51 4.96 -7.87
N ARG A 20 9.62 5.35 -8.51
CA ARG A 20 9.55 6.13 -9.75
C ARG A 20 8.84 5.35 -10.87
N ARG A 21 9.10 4.05 -11.01
CA ARG A 21 8.38 3.15 -11.94
C ARG A 21 6.92 2.99 -11.55
N PHE A 22 6.60 2.94 -10.26
CA PHE A 22 5.23 2.93 -9.76
C PHE A 22 4.50 4.24 -10.10
N PHE A 23 5.10 5.41 -9.84
CA PHE A 23 4.55 6.71 -10.21
C PHE A 23 4.45 6.87 -11.73
N GLU A 24 5.42 6.42 -12.51
CA GLU A 24 5.39 6.44 -13.98
C GLU A 24 4.33 5.48 -14.54
N GLY A 25 4.16 4.30 -13.94
CA GLY A 25 3.14 3.31 -14.31
C GLY A 25 1.73 3.76 -13.93
N LEU A 26 1.58 4.31 -12.74
CA LEU A 26 0.34 4.89 -12.24
C LEU A 26 -0.06 6.15 -13.02
N SER A 27 0.85 7.11 -13.21
CA SER A 27 0.59 8.33 -13.99
C SER A 27 0.13 8.02 -15.41
N ARG A 28 0.73 7.03 -16.08
CA ARG A 28 0.29 6.56 -17.40
C ARG A 28 -1.11 5.92 -17.38
N ARG A 29 -1.48 5.21 -16.31
CA ARG A 29 -2.84 4.64 -16.14
C ARG A 29 -3.86 5.72 -15.76
N PHE A 30 -3.45 6.77 -15.05
CA PHE A 30 -4.30 7.89 -14.62
C PHE A 30 -4.76 8.78 -15.78
N CYS A 31 -3.95 8.95 -16.84
CA CYS A 31 -4.32 9.75 -18.01
C CYS A 31 -5.59 9.27 -18.73
N HIS A 32 -6.06 8.03 -18.48
CA HIS A 32 -7.18 7.42 -19.19
C HIS A 32 -8.40 7.12 -18.30
N LEU A 33 -8.31 7.33 -16.99
CA LEU A 33 -9.40 7.03 -16.08
C LEU A 33 -10.22 8.29 -15.79
N GLY A 34 -11.43 8.34 -16.33
CA GLY A 34 -12.50 9.28 -15.93
C GLY A 34 -13.03 9.00 -14.51
N PHE A 35 -12.13 8.72 -13.56
CA PHE A 35 -12.45 8.33 -12.20
C PHE A 35 -12.97 9.54 -11.42
N GLN A 36 -14.22 9.43 -10.96
CA GLN A 36 -14.80 10.31 -9.96
C GLN A 36 -14.91 9.52 -8.65
N PRO A 37 -14.17 9.92 -7.60
CA PRO A 37 -14.29 9.31 -6.29
C PRO A 37 -15.74 9.41 -5.79
N LYS A 38 -16.35 8.27 -5.44
CA LYS A 38 -17.68 8.23 -4.80
C LYS A 38 -17.59 8.22 -3.27
N THR A 39 -16.45 7.77 -2.73
CA THR A 39 -16.23 7.46 -1.33
C THR A 39 -15.63 8.66 -0.60
N VAL A 40 -16.26 9.12 0.48
CA VAL A 40 -15.74 10.25 1.29
C VAL A 40 -14.70 9.76 2.30
N LYS A 41 -13.74 10.62 2.66
CA LYS A 41 -12.66 10.34 3.65
C LYS A 41 -13.15 9.59 4.90
N ALA A 42 -14.31 9.97 5.43
CA ALA A 42 -14.92 9.33 6.59
C ALA A 42 -15.23 7.83 6.40
N GLU A 43 -15.69 7.42 5.20
CA GLU A 43 -16.00 6.02 4.90
C GLU A 43 -14.73 5.15 4.85
N TYR A 44 -13.62 5.68 4.30
CA TYR A 44 -12.34 4.99 4.34
C TYR A 44 -11.80 4.84 5.77
N LEU A 45 -11.87 5.90 6.58
CA LEU A 45 -11.47 5.83 7.99
C LEU A 45 -12.29 4.78 8.75
N GLU A 46 -13.59 4.70 8.52
CA GLU A 46 -14.43 3.70 9.14
C GLU A 46 -14.03 2.27 8.71
N ARG A 47 -13.83 2.04 7.40
CA ARG A 47 -13.41 0.73 6.87
C ARG A 47 -12.04 0.31 7.43
N LEU A 48 -11.06 1.21 7.44
CA LEU A 48 -9.73 0.95 7.98
C LEU A 48 -9.78 0.60 9.47
N ASN A 49 -10.59 1.31 10.27
CA ASN A 49 -10.77 1.00 11.69
C ASN A 49 -11.47 -0.36 11.93
N ARG A 50 -12.37 -0.79 11.04
CA ARG A 50 -12.95 -2.15 11.10
C ARG A 50 -11.89 -3.20 10.75
N LEU A 51 -11.10 -2.97 9.71
CA LEU A 51 -10.02 -3.87 9.29
C LEU A 51 -8.94 -4.01 10.36
N ALA A 52 -8.51 -2.91 10.99
CA ALA A 52 -7.54 -2.93 12.09
C ALA A 52 -8.01 -3.84 13.24
N ARG A 53 -9.28 -3.73 13.63
CA ARG A 53 -9.86 -4.60 14.66
C ARG A 53 -9.94 -6.06 14.23
N ALA A 54 -10.30 -6.31 12.97
CA ALA A 54 -10.42 -7.67 12.44
C ALA A 54 -9.06 -8.36 12.23
N LEU A 55 -8.01 -7.59 12.00
CA LEU A 55 -6.64 -8.04 11.80
C LEU A 55 -5.79 -7.96 13.08
N MET A 56 -6.41 -7.73 14.25
CA MET A 56 -5.70 -7.66 15.53
C MET A 56 -4.94 -8.96 15.82
N GLY A 57 -3.69 -8.83 16.26
CA GLY A 57 -2.78 -9.97 16.47
C GLY A 57 -2.24 -10.57 15.17
N SER A 58 -2.35 -9.85 14.04
CA SER A 58 -1.69 -10.22 12.78
C SER A 58 -0.49 -9.32 12.49
N GLU A 59 0.45 -9.82 11.69
CA GLU A 59 1.57 -9.02 11.19
C GLU A 59 1.10 -7.81 10.36
N ALA A 60 -0.09 -7.91 9.76
CA ALA A 60 -0.70 -6.83 8.98
C ALA A 60 -1.51 -5.82 9.82
N GLU A 61 -1.64 -6.01 11.15
CA GLU A 61 -2.45 -5.14 12.02
C GLU A 61 -2.07 -3.66 11.92
N LEU A 62 -0.77 -3.39 11.83
CA LEU A 62 -0.25 -2.03 11.79
C LEU A 62 -0.57 -1.30 10.47
N CYS A 63 -0.86 -2.04 9.41
CA CYS A 63 -1.10 -1.47 8.09
C CYS A 63 -2.36 -0.59 8.01
N PRO A 64 -3.57 -1.08 8.37
CA PRO A 64 -4.77 -0.23 8.39
C PRO A 64 -4.67 0.93 9.39
N LEU A 65 -3.96 0.76 10.52
CA LEU A 65 -3.75 1.83 11.49
C LEU A 65 -2.88 2.96 10.92
N LYS A 66 -1.76 2.60 10.26
CA LYS A 66 -0.90 3.58 9.59
C LYS A 66 -1.66 4.31 8.48
N ALA A 67 -2.40 3.58 7.64
CA ALA A 67 -3.20 4.18 6.58
C ALA A 67 -4.27 5.13 7.12
N ALA A 68 -4.95 4.77 8.22
CA ALA A 68 -5.93 5.64 8.85
C ALA A 68 -5.27 6.93 9.39
N SER A 69 -4.11 6.82 10.03
CA SER A 69 -3.37 7.99 10.53
C SER A 69 -2.92 8.93 9.41
N LEU A 70 -2.42 8.38 8.29
CA LEU A 70 -2.09 9.17 7.10
C LEU A 70 -3.32 9.88 6.53
N LEU A 71 -4.43 9.15 6.45
CA LEU A 71 -5.67 9.68 5.93
C LEU A 71 -6.26 10.76 6.85
N GLU A 72 -6.17 10.63 8.17
CA GLU A 72 -6.61 11.67 9.11
C GLU A 72 -5.87 13.00 8.88
N ARG A 73 -4.56 12.92 8.62
CA ARG A 73 -3.68 14.06 8.37
C ARG A 73 -3.87 14.71 7.00
N SER A 74 -4.37 13.95 6.02
CA SER A 74 -4.52 14.47 4.65
C SER A 74 -5.56 15.60 4.55
N SER A 75 -5.36 16.49 3.58
CA SER A 75 -6.36 17.48 3.19
C SER A 75 -7.64 16.82 2.64
N SER A 76 -8.73 17.58 2.62
CA SER A 76 -10.03 17.18 2.04
C SER A 76 -10.45 18.24 1.02
N PRO A 77 -10.89 17.86 -0.19
CA PRO A 77 -11.15 16.50 -0.68
C PRO A 77 -9.88 15.69 -0.98
N LEU A 78 -9.97 14.36 -0.90
CA LEU A 78 -8.86 13.46 -1.26
C LEU A 78 -8.54 13.57 -2.75
N SER A 79 -7.24 13.54 -3.08
CA SER A 79 -6.80 13.41 -4.46
C SER A 79 -7.21 12.05 -5.05
N LYS A 80 -7.27 11.95 -6.38
CA LYS A 80 -7.65 10.70 -7.04
C LYS A 80 -6.63 9.58 -6.77
N GLU A 81 -5.37 9.97 -6.66
CA GLU A 81 -4.23 9.12 -6.37
C GLU A 81 -4.36 8.50 -4.97
N VAL A 82 -4.69 9.32 -3.96
CA VAL A 82 -4.95 8.84 -2.59
C VAL A 82 -6.10 7.85 -2.57
N VAL A 83 -7.22 8.17 -3.25
CA VAL A 83 -8.40 7.28 -3.30
C VAL A 83 -8.05 5.94 -3.97
N TYR A 84 -7.31 5.97 -5.07
CA TYR A 84 -6.91 4.75 -5.76
C TYR A 84 -6.01 3.84 -4.92
N VAL A 85 -4.99 4.42 -4.26
CA VAL A 85 -4.11 3.66 -3.37
C VAL A 85 -4.88 3.09 -2.18
N LEU A 86 -5.82 3.86 -1.61
CA LEU A 86 -6.70 3.39 -0.55
C LEU A 86 -7.58 2.23 -1.00
N ASP A 87 -8.13 2.27 -2.21
CA ASP A 87 -8.95 1.17 -2.75
C ASP A 87 -8.15 -0.12 -2.89
N LEU A 88 -6.94 -0.05 -3.45
CA LEU A 88 -6.04 -1.21 -3.55
C LEU A 88 -5.68 -1.75 -2.16
N LEU A 89 -5.31 -0.87 -1.24
CA LEU A 89 -4.92 -1.25 0.11
C LEU A 89 -6.06 -1.93 0.86
N VAL A 90 -7.25 -1.32 0.83
CA VAL A 90 -8.43 -1.86 1.51
C VAL A 90 -8.84 -3.20 0.89
N SER A 91 -8.84 -3.32 -0.45
CA SER A 91 -9.17 -4.57 -1.12
C SER A 91 -8.21 -5.70 -0.73
N LEU A 92 -6.90 -5.40 -0.70
CA LEU A 92 -5.89 -6.37 -0.30
C LEU A 92 -6.05 -6.83 1.16
N LEU A 93 -6.33 -5.90 2.08
CA LEU A 93 -6.58 -6.21 3.49
C LEU A 93 -7.86 -7.03 3.70
N GLU A 94 -8.93 -6.75 2.95
CA GLU A 94 -10.18 -7.52 2.98
C GLU A 94 -9.95 -8.98 2.52
N LYS A 95 -9.18 -9.17 1.45
CA LYS A 95 -8.82 -10.51 0.95
C LYS A 95 -7.89 -11.26 1.90
N LEU A 96 -6.95 -10.56 2.54
CA LEU A 96 -6.11 -11.12 3.60
C LEU A 96 -6.96 -11.60 4.78
N LEU A 97 -7.94 -10.79 5.20
CA LEU A 97 -8.86 -11.16 6.26
C LEU A 97 -9.67 -12.41 5.87
N LEU A 98 -10.19 -12.47 4.65
CA LEU A 98 -10.90 -13.64 4.14
C LEU A 98 -10.03 -14.89 4.19
N TYR A 99 -8.79 -14.80 3.73
CA TYR A 99 -7.82 -15.90 3.77
C TYR A 99 -7.53 -16.36 5.20
N ARG A 100 -7.35 -15.43 6.14
CA ARG A 100 -7.12 -15.75 7.56
C ARG A 100 -8.30 -16.44 8.22
N LEU A 101 -9.51 -16.01 7.91
CA LEU A 101 -10.73 -16.54 8.54
C LEU A 101 -11.14 -17.91 7.97
N ASN A 102 -10.87 -18.16 6.69
CA ASN A 102 -11.39 -19.32 5.96
C ASN A 102 -10.29 -20.17 5.28
N GLY A 103 -9.05 -20.10 5.75
CA GLY A 103 -7.93 -20.79 5.10
C GLY A 103 -8.25 -22.28 4.90
N PRO A 104 -8.22 -22.83 3.65
CA PRO A 104 -7.54 -22.36 2.43
C PRO A 104 -8.35 -21.55 1.38
N GLU A 105 -9.64 -21.30 1.58
CA GLU A 105 -10.57 -20.82 0.53
C GLU A 105 -10.29 -19.38 0.05
N GLY A 106 -9.63 -18.55 0.86
CA GLY A 106 -9.29 -17.17 0.52
C GLY A 106 -7.93 -16.98 -0.16
N ARG A 107 -7.19 -18.06 -0.43
CA ARG A 107 -5.80 -17.97 -0.93
C ARG A 107 -5.70 -17.44 -2.35
N GLU A 108 -6.45 -18.02 -3.27
CA GLU A 108 -6.43 -17.65 -4.69
C GLU A 108 -6.86 -16.18 -4.91
N PRO A 109 -7.97 -15.69 -4.32
CA PRO A 109 -8.34 -14.27 -4.42
C PRO A 109 -7.26 -13.32 -3.90
N LEU A 110 -6.55 -13.70 -2.83
CA LEU A 110 -5.46 -12.92 -2.25
C LEU A 110 -4.23 -12.91 -3.19
N GLU A 111 -3.84 -14.06 -3.73
CA GLU A 111 -2.73 -14.17 -4.68
C GLU A 111 -2.97 -13.35 -5.94
N VAL A 112 -4.19 -13.35 -6.50
CA VAL A 112 -4.56 -12.52 -7.65
C VAL A 112 -4.44 -11.02 -7.35
N GLU A 113 -4.88 -10.57 -6.18
CA GLU A 113 -4.74 -9.16 -5.79
C GLU A 113 -3.28 -8.79 -5.59
N LEU A 114 -2.50 -9.64 -4.94
CA LEU A 114 -1.08 -9.43 -4.74
C LEU A 114 -0.35 -9.33 -6.07
N ASP A 115 -0.60 -10.22 -7.02
CA ASP A 115 0.03 -10.17 -8.33
C ASP A 115 -0.35 -8.88 -9.07
N THR A 116 -1.60 -8.43 -8.97
CA THR A 116 -2.05 -7.14 -9.53
C THR A 116 -1.28 -5.96 -8.93
N VAL A 117 -1.13 -5.94 -7.61
CA VAL A 117 -0.40 -4.89 -6.89
C VAL A 117 1.09 -4.95 -7.24
N MET A 118 1.70 -6.13 -7.30
CA MET A 118 3.12 -6.31 -7.63
C MET A 118 3.43 -5.89 -9.08
N GLU A 119 2.52 -6.18 -10.03
CA GLU A 119 2.61 -5.68 -11.40
C GLU A 119 2.58 -4.15 -11.46
N LEU A 120 1.73 -3.50 -10.66
CA LEU A 120 1.68 -2.03 -10.56
C LEU A 120 2.99 -1.45 -10.04
N PHE A 121 3.66 -2.11 -9.11
CA PHE A 121 4.98 -1.73 -8.62
C PHE A 121 6.13 -2.09 -9.58
N GLY A 122 5.83 -2.81 -10.67
CA GLY A 122 6.85 -3.26 -11.61
C GLY A 122 7.84 -4.27 -11.01
N TYR A 123 7.42 -5.04 -10.00
CA TYR A 123 8.23 -6.11 -9.39
C TYR A 123 8.02 -7.44 -10.14
N PRO A 124 9.02 -7.96 -10.88
CA PRO A 124 8.89 -9.21 -11.62
C PRO A 124 9.36 -10.39 -10.77
N PHE A 125 8.60 -10.82 -9.75
CA PHE A 125 8.92 -12.07 -9.04
C PHE A 125 7.87 -13.15 -9.31
N LYS A 126 8.29 -14.20 -10.03
CA LYS A 126 7.48 -15.41 -10.27
C LYS A 126 7.55 -16.45 -9.14
N SER A 127 8.28 -16.23 -8.04
CA SER A 127 8.45 -17.27 -7.00
C SER A 127 8.64 -16.77 -5.56
N ALA A 128 8.20 -15.56 -5.21
CA ALA A 128 8.22 -15.13 -3.81
C ALA A 128 7.12 -15.85 -3.02
N GLU A 129 7.42 -16.27 -1.79
CA GLU A 129 6.42 -16.81 -0.87
C GLU A 129 5.31 -15.79 -0.62
N LEU A 130 4.09 -16.29 -0.36
CA LEU A 130 2.90 -15.46 -0.16
C LEU A 130 3.13 -14.36 0.90
N HIS A 131 3.79 -14.71 1.99
CA HIS A 131 4.11 -13.78 3.07
C HIS A 131 5.03 -12.64 2.61
N SER A 132 6.10 -12.95 1.88
CA SER A 132 7.00 -11.93 1.32
C SER A 132 6.30 -11.03 0.29
N LYS A 133 5.44 -11.61 -0.57
CA LYS A 133 4.62 -10.81 -1.49
C LYS A 133 3.70 -9.85 -0.74
N LEU A 134 3.08 -10.33 0.33
CA LEU A 134 2.18 -9.53 1.16
C LEU A 134 2.89 -8.37 1.84
N GLU A 135 4.04 -8.64 2.46
CA GLU A 135 4.84 -7.60 3.11
C GLU A 135 5.26 -6.51 2.12
N LEU A 136 5.79 -6.90 0.96
CA LEU A 136 6.20 -5.96 -0.09
C LEU A 136 5.03 -5.13 -0.61
N ALA A 137 3.89 -5.76 -0.89
CA ALA A 137 2.70 -5.08 -1.39
C ALA A 137 2.15 -4.06 -0.38
N LEU A 138 2.01 -4.46 0.89
CA LEU A 138 1.50 -3.58 1.94
C LEU A 138 2.44 -2.40 2.21
N ASN A 139 3.75 -2.65 2.27
CA ASN A 139 4.74 -1.59 2.45
C ASN A 139 4.74 -0.62 1.26
N GLY A 140 4.71 -1.15 0.03
CA GLY A 140 4.64 -0.33 -1.18
C GLY A 140 3.41 0.58 -1.21
N LEU A 141 2.23 0.04 -0.87
CA LEU A 141 0.98 0.80 -0.85
C LEU A 141 0.97 1.86 0.26
N LEU A 142 1.50 1.56 1.45
CA LEU A 142 1.63 2.55 2.53
C LEU A 142 2.59 3.68 2.15
N THR A 143 3.73 3.36 1.53
CA THR A 143 4.67 4.39 1.07
C THR A 143 4.08 5.26 -0.02
N ALA A 144 3.34 4.66 -0.97
CA ALA A 144 2.60 5.41 -1.97
C ALA A 144 1.57 6.36 -1.32
N LEU A 145 0.81 5.85 -0.36
CA LEU A 145 -0.19 6.65 0.36
C LEU A 145 0.47 7.82 1.07
N TYR A 146 1.58 7.60 1.78
CA TYR A 146 2.34 8.64 2.46
C TYR A 146 2.77 9.76 1.50
N ASN A 147 3.39 9.39 0.36
CA ASN A 147 3.86 10.36 -0.62
C ASN A 147 2.70 11.20 -1.17
N PHE A 148 1.57 10.56 -1.56
CA PHE A 148 0.42 11.29 -2.10
C PHE A 148 -0.30 12.15 -1.06
N THR A 149 -0.21 11.82 0.23
CA THR A 149 -0.80 12.65 1.30
C THR A 149 0.06 13.83 1.69
N GLU A 150 1.39 13.73 1.57
CA GLU A 150 2.33 14.77 2.05
C GLU A 150 2.85 15.68 0.91
N GLU A 151 2.91 15.20 -0.35
CA GLU A 151 3.22 16.05 -1.52
C GLU A 151 2.13 17.10 -1.83
N GLY A 152 0.98 17.03 -1.17
CA GLY A 152 -0.13 17.99 -1.33
C GLY A 152 -0.13 19.18 -0.36
N ASP A 153 0.83 19.26 0.55
CA ASP A 153 0.90 20.30 1.61
C ASP A 153 1.95 21.41 1.34
N ASP A 154 2.62 21.41 0.18
CA ASP A 154 3.54 22.47 -0.31
C ASP A 154 2.87 23.40 -1.35
#